data_AF-A0A0B4GQX2-F1
#
_entry.id   AF-A0A0B4GQX2-F1
#
_cell.length_a   1.000
_cell.length_b   1.000
_cell.length_c   1.000
_cell.angle_alpha   90.00
_cell.angle_beta   90.00
_cell.angle_gamma   90.00
#
_symmetry.space_group_name_H-M   'P 1'
#
loop_
_entity.id
_entity.type
_entity.pdbx_description
1 polymer ?
#
loop_
_entity_poly.entity_id
_entity_poly.type
_entity_poly.pdbx_seq_one_letter_code
_entity_poly.pdbx_strand_id
1 'polypeptide(L)'
;MFIKTVITLLSLAALGGATDPPHGEKDCEKEDIFPDFENYEKWAICKEQITTQRFPTLQAPTGGCVRYYRGIDMTGVTTELHFYFKDGFKSACDCAAKCLEQSSSCDNWVWKHTFMEGDSGKRSCTLYSSPNLPSNVTLAYDLANSSGFEPLDPANNPQAGAPSPFTFLDENMTKRDPFGVSGFTAIDEDGGLYC
;
A
#
# COMPACT_ATOMS: atom_id res chain seq x y z
N MET A 1 50.97 -16.12 20.92
CA MET A 1 50.91 -17.13 21.99
C MET A 1 50.81 -16.40 23.32
N PHE A 2 49.61 -16.18 23.83
CA PHE A 2 49.34 -15.92 25.26
C PHE A 2 47.93 -16.44 25.55
N ILE A 3 47.89 -17.52 26.32
CA ILE A 3 46.70 -18.21 26.80
C ILE A 3 46.23 -17.49 28.07
N LYS A 4 44.94 -17.15 28.13
CA LYS A 4 44.24 -16.91 29.40
C LYS A 4 42.92 -17.68 29.41
N THR A 5 42.99 -18.88 29.96
CA THR A 5 41.96 -19.56 30.75
C THR A 5 41.61 -18.66 31.97
N VAL A 6 40.47 -18.61 32.65
CA VAL A 6 39.27 -19.43 32.97
C VAL A 6 38.19 -18.37 33.37
N ILE A 7 36.88 -18.55 33.28
CA ILE A 7 36.00 -19.11 34.33
C ILE A 7 34.59 -19.27 33.73
N THR A 8 34.13 -20.51 33.79
CA THR A 8 32.76 -20.95 33.53
C THR A 8 31.85 -20.50 34.67
N LEU A 9 30.76 -19.80 34.36
CA LEU A 9 29.62 -19.62 35.27
C LEU A 9 28.47 -20.48 34.75
N LEU A 10 28.26 -21.61 35.42
CA LEU A 10 26.98 -22.33 35.39
C LEU A 10 25.95 -21.47 36.12
N SER A 11 24.84 -21.16 35.46
CA SER A 11 23.61 -20.72 36.11
C SER A 11 22.54 -21.77 35.88
N LEU A 12 22.19 -22.49 36.95
CA LEU A 12 21.07 -23.43 36.99
C LEU A 12 19.74 -22.67 37.04
N ALA A 13 18.82 -23.15 36.21
CA ALA A 13 17.37 -23.29 36.41
C ALA A 13 16.51 -22.07 36.78
N ALA A 14 15.53 -21.80 35.91
CA ALA A 14 14.13 -21.82 36.33
C ALA A 14 13.24 -22.25 35.14
N LEU A 15 12.61 -23.41 35.26
CA LEU A 15 11.44 -23.79 34.46
C LEU A 15 10.30 -22.85 34.87
N GLY A 16 10.07 -21.79 34.08
CA GLY A 16 8.85 -21.01 34.18
C GLY A 16 7.72 -21.81 33.55
N GLY A 17 6.93 -22.49 34.38
CA GLY A 17 5.64 -23.03 33.96
C GLY A 17 4.75 -21.89 33.48
N ALA A 18 3.98 -22.14 32.43
CA ALA A 18 2.92 -21.25 31.99
C ALA A 18 1.92 -21.08 33.15
N THR A 19 2.03 -19.97 33.87
CA THR A 19 0.99 -19.49 34.75
C THR A 19 -0.03 -18.76 33.90
N ASP A 20 -1.30 -19.12 34.04
CA ASP A 20 -2.43 -18.40 33.46
C ASP A 20 -2.24 -16.88 33.62
N PRO A 21 -2.57 -16.07 32.59
CA PRO A 21 -2.44 -14.63 32.71
C PRO A 21 -3.31 -14.14 33.87
N PRO A 22 -2.80 -13.21 34.70
CA PRO A 22 -3.53 -12.73 35.86
C PRO A 22 -4.83 -12.07 35.41
N HIS A 23 -5.92 -12.39 36.11
CA HIS A 23 -7.22 -11.73 35.98
C HIS A 23 -7.08 -10.20 36.12
N GLY A 24 -6.87 -9.51 35.00
CA GLY A 24 -6.69 -8.06 34.92
C GLY A 24 -6.62 -7.50 33.50
N GLU A 25 -6.75 -8.33 32.46
CA GLU A 25 -6.59 -7.95 31.04
C GLU A 25 -7.86 -7.37 30.40
N LYS A 26 -8.89 -7.03 31.18
CA LYS A 26 -10.16 -6.49 30.65
C LYS A 26 -10.17 -4.98 30.38
N ASP A 27 -9.11 -4.27 30.76
CA ASP A 27 -9.01 -2.84 30.50
C ASP A 27 -8.31 -2.50 29.16
N CYS A 28 -7.74 -3.50 28.45
CA CYS A 28 -7.15 -3.32 27.11
C CYS A 28 -8.18 -3.33 25.98
N GLU A 29 -9.36 -3.94 26.17
CA GLU A 29 -10.39 -4.04 25.12
C GLU A 29 -11.07 -2.69 24.78
N LYS A 30 -10.95 -1.67 25.66
CA LYS A 30 -11.49 -0.33 25.37
C LYS A 30 -10.65 0.47 24.37
N GLU A 31 -9.42 0.03 24.09
CA GLU A 31 -8.53 0.63 23.09
C GLU A 31 -8.66 -0.04 21.72
N ASP A 32 -9.40 -1.14 21.62
CA ASP A 32 -9.67 -1.77 20.33
C ASP A 32 -10.64 -0.91 19.51
N ILE A 33 -10.06 -0.05 18.68
CA ILE A 33 -10.78 0.80 17.73
C ILE A 33 -11.12 0.05 16.45
N PHE A 34 -10.69 -1.21 16.31
CA PHE A 34 -10.92 -1.98 15.11
C PHE A 34 -12.32 -2.57 15.12
N PRO A 35 -13.04 -2.52 14.00
CA PRO A 35 -14.31 -3.22 13.90
C PRO A 35 -14.06 -4.73 14.01
N ASP A 36 -15.05 -5.47 14.52
CA ASP A 36 -15.03 -6.93 14.41
C ASP A 36 -14.72 -7.35 12.96
N PHE A 37 -13.86 -8.36 12.80
CA PHE A 37 -13.43 -8.84 11.49
C PHE A 37 -14.61 -9.18 10.57
N GLU A 38 -15.74 -9.63 11.10
CA GLU A 38 -16.97 -9.90 10.33
C GLU A 38 -17.59 -8.66 9.65
N ASN A 39 -17.29 -7.46 10.16
CA ASN A 39 -17.74 -6.19 9.59
C ASN A 39 -16.70 -5.53 8.68
N TYR A 40 -15.42 -5.85 8.87
CA TYR A 40 -14.31 -5.36 8.06
C TYR A 40 -14.56 -5.60 6.56
N GLU A 41 -15.12 -6.77 6.24
CA GLU A 41 -15.34 -7.20 4.88
C GLU A 41 -16.43 -6.42 4.14
N LYS A 42 -17.32 -5.72 4.85
CA LYS A 42 -18.36 -4.89 4.20
C LYS A 42 -17.74 -3.71 3.43
N TRP A 43 -16.51 -3.35 3.80
CA TRP A 43 -15.76 -2.29 3.16
C TRP A 43 -14.78 -2.81 2.12
N ALA A 44 -14.60 -4.11 1.97
CA ALA A 44 -13.61 -4.68 1.06
C ALA A 44 -14.11 -4.68 -0.40
N ILE A 45 -13.33 -4.09 -1.30
CA ILE A 45 -13.51 -4.16 -2.75
C ILE A 45 -12.70 -5.31 -3.34
N CYS A 46 -13.01 -5.71 -4.59
CA CYS A 46 -12.19 -6.65 -5.35
C CYS A 46 -12.08 -8.07 -4.78
N LYS A 47 -13.03 -8.49 -3.94
CA LYS A 47 -13.05 -9.82 -3.29
C LYS A 47 -12.96 -11.00 -4.25
N GLU A 48 -13.42 -10.86 -5.48
CA GLU A 48 -13.37 -11.94 -6.48
C GLU A 48 -11.97 -12.11 -7.10
N GLN A 49 -11.16 -11.04 -7.10
CA GLN A 49 -9.84 -11.03 -7.76
C GLN A 49 -8.67 -11.03 -6.78
N ILE A 50 -8.89 -10.50 -5.58
CA ILE A 50 -7.91 -10.41 -4.50
C ILE A 50 -8.39 -11.38 -3.42
N THR A 51 -7.96 -12.62 -3.54
CA THR A 51 -8.32 -13.71 -2.63
C THR A 51 -7.09 -14.25 -1.93
N THR A 52 -7.27 -14.90 -0.80
CA THR A 52 -6.18 -15.62 -0.11
C THR A 52 -5.64 -16.79 -0.94
N GLN A 53 -6.38 -17.29 -1.94
CA GLN A 53 -5.86 -18.29 -2.88
C GLN A 53 -4.86 -17.68 -3.87
N ARG A 54 -5.11 -16.46 -4.35
CA ARG A 54 -4.19 -15.75 -5.26
C ARG A 54 -3.04 -15.09 -4.52
N PHE A 55 -3.31 -14.55 -3.34
CA PHE A 55 -2.35 -13.87 -2.47
C PHE A 55 -2.31 -14.58 -1.09
N PRO A 56 -1.53 -15.67 -0.95
CA PRO A 56 -1.56 -16.50 0.26
C PRO A 56 -1.17 -15.80 1.56
N THR A 57 -0.40 -14.72 1.49
CA THR A 57 0.00 -13.93 2.66
C THR A 57 -0.91 -12.72 2.90
N LEU A 58 -2.02 -12.59 2.17
CA LEU A 58 -2.97 -11.49 2.33
C LEU A 58 -3.61 -11.51 3.73
N GLN A 59 -3.47 -10.41 4.46
CA GLN A 59 -4.02 -10.17 5.79
C GLN A 59 -5.45 -9.64 5.73
N ALA A 60 -6.26 -10.25 4.86
CA ALA A 60 -7.69 -10.02 4.73
C ALA A 60 -8.36 -11.41 4.66
N PRO A 61 -8.88 -11.95 5.77
CA PRO A 61 -9.34 -13.35 5.86
C PRO A 61 -10.34 -13.75 4.76
N THR A 62 -11.12 -12.79 4.26
CA THR A 62 -12.15 -12.98 3.24
C THR A 62 -11.81 -12.33 1.89
N GLY A 63 -10.57 -11.91 1.73
CA GLY A 63 -10.07 -11.22 0.55
C GLY A 63 -10.56 -9.78 0.40
N GLY A 64 -10.13 -9.17 -0.70
CA GLY A 64 -10.38 -7.80 -1.07
C GLY A 64 -9.47 -6.78 -0.38
N CYS A 65 -9.66 -5.51 -0.75
CA CYS A 65 -8.94 -4.36 -0.19
C CYS A 65 -9.91 -3.40 0.50
N VAL A 66 -9.55 -2.90 1.68
CA VAL A 66 -10.35 -1.93 2.43
C VAL A 66 -9.73 -0.52 2.47
N ARG A 67 -8.45 -0.38 2.08
CA ARG A 67 -7.69 0.87 2.15
C ARG A 67 -7.71 1.57 0.80
N TYR A 68 -8.82 2.25 0.51
CA TYR A 68 -9.00 2.99 -0.74
C TYR A 68 -9.80 4.30 -0.58
N TYR A 69 -9.66 5.17 -1.58
CA TYR A 69 -10.31 6.47 -1.67
C TYR A 69 -11.02 6.58 -3.00
N ARG A 70 -12.34 6.78 -2.96
CA ARG A 70 -13.16 6.95 -4.17
C ARG A 70 -13.14 8.40 -4.63
N GLY A 71 -12.97 8.59 -5.93
CA GLY A 71 -12.93 9.89 -6.60
C GLY A 71 -11.67 10.70 -6.31
N ILE A 72 -10.69 10.11 -5.63
CA ILE A 72 -9.43 10.75 -5.25
C ILE A 72 -8.32 10.14 -6.10
N ASP A 73 -7.49 11.02 -6.62
CA ASP A 73 -6.28 10.70 -7.37
C ASP A 73 -5.11 10.84 -6.40
N MET A 74 -4.87 9.78 -5.63
CA MET A 74 -3.73 9.72 -4.74
C MET A 74 -2.46 9.47 -5.56
N THR A 75 -1.91 10.51 -6.16
CA THR A 75 -0.70 10.41 -6.99
C THR A 75 0.51 9.99 -6.16
N GLY A 76 1.59 9.57 -6.82
CA GLY A 76 2.87 9.34 -6.17
C GLY A 76 3.95 10.35 -6.52
N VAL A 77 5.08 10.22 -5.82
CA VAL A 77 6.16 11.23 -5.76
C VAL A 77 7.55 10.69 -6.14
N THR A 78 7.64 9.41 -6.50
CA THR A 78 8.89 8.70 -6.78
C THR A 78 8.87 8.13 -8.18
N THR A 79 8.33 6.93 -8.33
CA THR A 79 8.32 6.14 -9.55
C THR A 79 6.88 5.81 -9.88
N GLU A 80 6.55 5.80 -11.17
CA GLU A 80 5.23 5.42 -11.64
C GLU A 80 5.29 4.38 -12.76
N LEU A 81 4.30 3.49 -12.80
CA LEU A 81 4.09 2.55 -13.90
C LEU A 81 2.67 2.72 -14.42
N HIS A 82 2.52 2.90 -15.73
CA HIS A 82 1.22 3.06 -16.39
C HIS A 82 0.83 1.79 -17.14
N PHE A 83 -0.40 1.33 -16.90
CA PHE A 83 -1.02 0.22 -17.59
C PHE A 83 -2.37 0.62 -18.14
N TYR A 84 -2.60 0.38 -19.41
CA TYR A 84 -3.79 0.84 -20.13
C TYR A 84 -4.78 -0.29 -20.36
N PHE A 85 -5.99 0.06 -20.83
CA PHE A 85 -7.01 -0.92 -21.21
C PHE A 85 -6.52 -1.94 -22.25
N LYS A 86 -5.67 -1.49 -23.19
CA LYS A 86 -5.01 -2.35 -24.19
C LYS A 86 -4.07 -3.39 -23.60
N ASP A 87 -3.55 -3.14 -22.40
CA ASP A 87 -2.61 -4.03 -21.69
C ASP A 87 -3.34 -5.05 -20.80
N GLY A 88 -4.67 -5.10 -20.87
CA GLY A 88 -5.50 -6.05 -20.13
C GLY A 88 -6.07 -5.52 -18.81
N PHE A 89 -5.79 -4.27 -18.44
CA PHE A 89 -6.30 -3.65 -17.22
C PHE A 89 -7.70 -3.08 -17.49
N LYS A 90 -8.73 -3.72 -16.96
CA LYS A 90 -10.12 -3.39 -17.28
C LYS A 90 -10.89 -2.86 -16.07
N SER A 91 -10.30 -2.94 -14.88
CA SER A 91 -10.91 -2.56 -13.63
C SER A 91 -9.89 -2.05 -12.61
N ALA A 92 -10.38 -1.36 -11.58
CA ALA A 92 -9.59 -1.00 -10.41
C ALA A 92 -9.00 -2.24 -9.69
N CYS A 93 -9.67 -3.38 -9.79
CA CYS A 93 -9.23 -4.61 -9.15
C CYS A 93 -8.02 -5.23 -9.85
N ASP A 94 -7.92 -5.10 -11.18
CA ASP A 94 -6.71 -5.48 -11.91
C ASP A 94 -5.53 -4.60 -11.46
N CYS A 95 -5.78 -3.31 -11.20
CA CYS A 95 -4.79 -2.36 -10.73
C CYS A 95 -4.29 -2.69 -9.30
N ALA A 96 -5.22 -2.90 -8.37
CA ALA A 96 -4.92 -3.29 -7.00
C ALA A 96 -4.15 -4.62 -6.94
N ALA A 97 -4.59 -5.62 -7.70
CA ALA A 97 -3.92 -6.90 -7.78
C ALA A 97 -2.50 -6.77 -8.35
N LYS A 98 -2.29 -5.91 -9.35
CA LYS A 98 -0.95 -5.68 -9.89
C LYS A 98 -0.01 -5.03 -8.88
N CYS A 99 -0.52 -4.12 -8.06
CA CYS A 99 0.26 -3.51 -6.98
C CYS A 99 0.67 -4.56 -5.94
N LEU A 100 -0.24 -5.45 -5.54
CA LEU A 100 0.08 -6.57 -4.64
C LEU A 100 1.10 -7.55 -5.24
N GLU A 101 1.05 -7.82 -6.56
CA GLU A 101 2.06 -8.61 -7.27
C GLU A 101 3.45 -7.95 -7.29
N GLN A 102 3.49 -6.63 -7.08
CA GLN A 102 4.71 -5.81 -7.05
C GLN A 102 4.93 -5.19 -5.66
N SER A 103 4.62 -5.92 -4.59
CA SER A 103 4.68 -5.43 -3.21
C SER A 103 6.05 -4.90 -2.78
N SER A 104 7.13 -5.26 -3.47
CA SER A 104 8.47 -4.72 -3.23
C SER A 104 8.70 -3.32 -3.84
N SER A 105 7.80 -2.84 -4.68
CA SER A 105 7.95 -1.58 -5.43
C SER A 105 6.66 -0.78 -5.61
N CYS A 106 5.54 -1.26 -5.07
CA CYS A 106 4.23 -0.60 -5.16
C CYS A 106 3.59 -0.49 -3.78
N ASP A 107 3.35 0.74 -3.37
CA ASP A 107 2.66 1.09 -2.12
C ASP A 107 1.31 1.78 -2.38
N ASN A 108 1.09 2.24 -3.61
CA ASN A 108 -0.09 2.99 -4.00
C ASN A 108 -0.47 2.70 -5.46
N TRP A 109 -1.77 2.69 -5.73
CA TRP A 109 -2.30 2.51 -7.07
C TRP A 109 -3.49 3.43 -7.32
N VAL A 110 -3.69 3.84 -8.59
CA VAL A 110 -4.78 4.71 -9.02
C VAL A 110 -5.41 4.18 -10.30
N TRP A 111 -6.74 4.09 -10.31
CA TRP A 111 -7.56 3.76 -11.47
C TRP A 111 -8.37 4.98 -11.90
N LYS A 112 -7.97 5.64 -12.99
CA LYS A 112 -8.58 6.90 -13.48
C LYS A 112 -8.37 7.11 -14.98
N HIS A 113 -9.06 8.09 -15.57
CA HIS A 113 -8.64 8.61 -16.87
C HIS A 113 -7.33 9.39 -16.71
N THR A 114 -6.34 9.06 -17.53
CA THR A 114 -5.03 9.73 -17.52
C THR A 114 -4.96 10.82 -18.57
N PHE A 115 -5.78 10.69 -19.62
CA PHE A 115 -5.77 11.57 -20.79
C PHE A 115 -4.42 11.58 -21.54
N MET A 116 -3.55 10.61 -21.24
CA MET A 116 -2.31 10.40 -21.96
C MET A 116 -2.56 9.66 -23.26
N GLU A 117 -1.61 9.76 -24.20
CA GLU A 117 -1.64 8.95 -25.41
C GLU A 117 -1.65 7.45 -25.05
N GLY A 118 -2.66 6.71 -25.53
CA GLY A 118 -2.82 5.28 -25.27
C GLY A 118 -3.96 4.89 -24.32
N ASP A 119 -4.47 5.82 -23.52
CA ASP A 119 -5.65 5.63 -22.63
C ASP A 119 -6.92 5.26 -23.42
N SER A 120 -7.02 5.71 -24.67
CA SER A 120 -8.12 5.38 -25.59
C SER A 120 -9.50 5.79 -25.07
N GLY A 121 -9.58 6.85 -24.25
CA GLY A 121 -10.80 7.28 -23.59
C GLY A 121 -11.31 6.27 -22.55
N LYS A 122 -10.40 5.52 -21.90
CA LYS A 122 -10.69 4.52 -20.87
C LYS A 122 -9.85 4.82 -19.64
N ARG A 123 -10.40 4.46 -18.47
CA ARG A 123 -9.59 4.46 -17.25
C ARG A 123 -8.40 3.53 -17.42
N SER A 124 -7.30 3.94 -16.82
CA SER A 124 -6.01 3.28 -16.85
C SER A 124 -5.54 3.12 -15.40
N CYS A 125 -4.60 2.19 -15.20
CA CYS A 125 -3.99 1.93 -13.92
C CYS A 125 -2.62 2.62 -13.86
N THR A 126 -2.39 3.38 -12.79
CA THR A 126 -1.06 3.88 -12.45
C THR A 126 -0.66 3.30 -11.10
N LEU A 127 0.53 2.70 -11.03
CA LEU A 127 1.14 2.25 -9.80
C LEU A 127 2.20 3.25 -9.36
N TYR A 128 2.33 3.47 -8.06
CA TYR A 128 3.33 4.34 -7.47
C TYR A 128 4.07 3.63 -6.34
N SER A 129 5.37 3.90 -6.24
CA SER A 129 6.21 3.41 -5.13
C SER A 129 6.03 4.20 -3.83
N SER A 130 5.34 5.34 -3.87
CA SER A 130 5.06 6.16 -2.68
C SER A 130 3.84 7.03 -2.97
N PRO A 131 2.92 7.23 -2.01
CA PRO A 131 1.79 8.13 -2.16
C PRO A 131 2.19 9.60 -2.12
N ASN A 132 1.22 10.48 -2.35
CA ASN A 132 1.44 11.92 -2.30
C ASN A 132 1.94 12.35 -0.91
N LEU A 133 2.70 13.44 -0.91
CA LEU A 133 3.22 14.01 0.33
C LEU A 133 2.39 15.22 0.76
N PRO A 134 2.40 15.57 2.07
CA PRO A 134 1.85 16.83 2.54
C PRO A 134 2.53 18.03 1.87
N SER A 135 1.79 19.14 1.70
CA SER A 135 2.23 20.31 0.92
C SER A 135 3.54 20.97 1.35
N ASN A 136 3.99 20.73 2.58
CA ASN A 136 5.21 21.31 3.14
C ASN A 136 6.38 20.31 3.16
N VAL A 137 6.25 19.18 2.48
CA VAL A 137 7.30 18.16 2.37
C VAL A 137 7.85 18.18 0.96
N THR A 138 9.18 18.20 0.86
CA THR A 138 9.90 18.06 -0.40
C THR A 138 10.94 16.96 -0.26
N LEU A 139 10.94 16.01 -1.19
CA LEU A 139 11.95 14.96 -1.25
C LEU A 139 13.18 15.47 -2.00
N ALA A 140 14.34 15.30 -1.38
CA ALA A 140 15.63 15.56 -2.01
C ALA A 140 16.30 14.20 -2.25
N TYR A 141 16.40 13.80 -3.52
CA TYR A 141 17.11 12.58 -3.89
C TYR A 141 18.57 12.88 -4.18
N ASP A 142 19.47 12.10 -3.58
CA ASP A 142 20.85 12.02 -4.04
C ASP A 142 20.90 11.15 -5.29
N LEU A 143 20.71 11.79 -6.45
CA LEU A 143 20.69 11.13 -7.75
C LEU A 143 22.01 10.40 -8.07
N ALA A 144 23.12 10.81 -7.47
CA ALA A 144 24.43 10.24 -7.77
C ALA A 144 24.69 8.93 -7.00
N ASN A 145 24.07 8.76 -5.82
CA ASN A 145 24.36 7.65 -4.92
C ASN A 145 23.12 6.77 -4.58
N SER A 146 21.95 7.10 -5.12
CA SER A 146 20.72 6.33 -4.91
C SER A 146 20.37 5.49 -6.14
N SER A 147 19.63 4.40 -5.97
CA SER A 147 19.16 3.53 -7.05
C SER A 147 17.73 3.05 -6.81
N GLY A 148 17.03 2.56 -7.85
CA GLY A 148 15.69 1.97 -7.72
C GLY A 148 14.55 2.99 -7.73
N PHE A 149 14.80 4.20 -8.22
CA PHE A 149 13.78 5.22 -8.44
C PHE A 149 14.00 5.85 -9.81
N GLU A 150 12.90 6.26 -10.45
CA GLU A 150 12.92 7.02 -11.69
C GLU A 150 12.25 8.36 -11.40
N PRO A 151 12.99 9.48 -11.34
CA PRO A 151 12.36 10.79 -11.13
C PRO A 151 11.26 11.03 -12.16
N LEU A 152 10.04 11.34 -11.70
CA LEU A 152 8.99 11.75 -12.63
C LEU A 152 9.37 13.07 -13.32
N ASP A 153 8.66 13.39 -14.40
CA ASP A 153 8.80 14.67 -15.10
C ASP A 153 8.72 15.84 -14.09
N PRO A 154 9.68 16.79 -14.08
CA PRO A 154 9.63 17.95 -13.20
C PRO A 154 8.33 18.75 -13.29
N ALA A 155 7.65 18.76 -14.44
CA ALA A 155 6.34 19.39 -14.61
C ALA A 155 5.21 18.68 -13.85
N ASN A 156 5.38 17.39 -13.55
CA ASN A 156 4.47 16.60 -12.70
C ASN A 156 4.79 16.77 -11.20
N ASN A 157 5.80 17.59 -10.87
CA ASN A 157 6.19 17.96 -9.51
C ASN A 157 6.35 16.76 -8.55
N PRO A 158 7.03 15.66 -8.95
CA PRO A 158 7.12 14.45 -8.14
C PRO A 158 7.63 14.71 -6.74
N GLN A 159 8.50 15.70 -6.56
CA GLN A 159 9.24 15.82 -5.30
C GLN A 159 8.58 16.74 -4.29
N ALA A 160 7.61 17.56 -4.66
CA ALA A 160 6.93 18.44 -3.71
C ALA A 160 5.51 17.96 -3.43
N GLY A 161 5.19 17.86 -2.15
CA GLY A 161 3.87 17.46 -1.72
C GLY A 161 2.78 18.44 -2.12
N ALA A 162 1.55 17.94 -2.17
CA ALA A 162 0.35 18.69 -2.48
C ALA A 162 -0.87 17.96 -1.92
N PRO A 163 -2.01 18.64 -1.69
CA PRO A 163 -3.28 17.97 -1.43
C PRO A 163 -3.61 16.96 -2.53
N SER A 164 -4.21 15.83 -2.16
CA SER A 164 -4.61 14.80 -3.13
C SER A 164 -5.67 15.35 -4.09
N PRO A 165 -5.44 15.32 -5.42
CA PRO A 165 -6.43 15.78 -6.39
C PRO A 165 -7.66 14.88 -6.47
N PHE A 166 -8.71 15.37 -7.13
CA PHE A 166 -9.84 14.55 -7.55
C PHE A 166 -9.53 13.83 -8.87
N THR A 167 -10.19 12.71 -9.14
CA THR A 167 -10.22 12.11 -10.48
C THR A 167 -11.26 12.82 -11.36
N PHE A 168 -11.04 12.87 -12.68
CA PHE A 168 -11.91 13.57 -13.63
C PHE A 168 -12.28 12.71 -14.85
N LEU A 169 -13.40 13.07 -15.50
CA LEU A 169 -13.91 12.42 -16.72
C LEU A 169 -13.58 13.21 -18.00
N ASP A 170 -13.03 14.41 -17.87
CA ASP A 170 -12.64 15.30 -18.96
C ASP A 170 -11.25 15.91 -18.73
N GLU A 171 -10.56 16.19 -19.84
CA GLU A 171 -9.21 16.76 -19.87
C GLU A 171 -9.14 18.15 -19.22
N ASN A 172 -10.23 18.90 -19.24
CA ASN A 172 -10.31 20.23 -18.62
C ASN A 172 -10.54 20.18 -17.11
N MET A 173 -10.62 18.99 -16.51
CA MET A 173 -10.80 18.77 -15.07
C MET A 173 -12.04 19.48 -14.50
N THR A 174 -13.13 19.50 -15.27
CA THR A 174 -14.38 20.19 -14.88
C THR A 174 -15.45 19.23 -14.35
N LYS A 175 -15.36 17.94 -14.69
CA LYS A 175 -16.32 16.89 -14.37
C LYS A 175 -15.65 15.82 -13.54
N ARG A 176 -15.92 15.84 -12.23
CA ARG A 176 -15.39 14.83 -11.29
C ARG A 176 -15.82 13.42 -11.69
N ASP A 177 -14.91 12.49 -11.52
CA ASP A 177 -15.14 11.06 -11.70
C ASP A 177 -15.43 10.40 -10.34
N PRO A 178 -16.69 10.01 -10.05
CA PRO A 178 -17.03 9.36 -8.79
C PRO A 178 -16.62 7.87 -8.71
N PHE A 179 -16.09 7.32 -9.81
CA PHE A 179 -15.67 5.93 -9.93
C PHE A 179 -14.17 5.76 -10.17
N GLY A 180 -13.45 6.87 -10.35
CA GLY A 180 -12.01 6.86 -10.15
C GLY A 180 -11.72 6.43 -8.71
N VAL A 181 -10.63 5.71 -8.50
CA VAL A 181 -10.31 5.17 -7.18
C VAL A 181 -8.82 4.98 -7.04
N SER A 182 -8.31 5.31 -5.87
CA SER A 182 -6.93 5.03 -5.47
C SER A 182 -6.91 4.12 -4.26
N GLY A 183 -5.92 3.25 -4.14
CA GLY A 183 -5.74 2.42 -2.96
C GLY A 183 -4.28 2.30 -2.55
N PHE A 184 -4.09 1.73 -1.36
CA PHE A 184 -2.79 1.53 -0.76
C PHE A 184 -2.52 0.04 -0.57
N THR A 185 -1.26 -0.32 -0.68
CA THR A 185 -0.76 -1.65 -0.32
C THR A 185 0.37 -1.52 0.68
N ALA A 186 0.63 -2.59 1.42
CA ALA A 186 1.82 -2.72 2.23
C ALA A 186 2.23 -4.18 2.34
N ILE A 187 3.50 -4.40 2.67
CA ILE A 187 4.01 -5.70 3.12
C ILE A 187 4.63 -5.51 4.51
N ASP A 188 4.29 -6.37 5.46
CA ASP A 188 4.93 -6.36 6.79
C ASP A 188 6.28 -7.09 6.79
N GLU A 189 6.95 -7.07 7.93
CA GLU A 189 8.26 -7.71 8.13
C GLU A 189 8.20 -9.25 8.03
N ASP A 190 7.03 -9.85 8.21
CA ASP A 190 6.76 -11.29 8.09
C ASP A 190 6.29 -11.69 6.68
N GLY A 191 6.16 -10.73 5.75
CA GLY A 191 5.70 -10.94 4.38
C GLY A 191 4.16 -10.93 4.20
N GLY A 192 3.42 -10.53 5.24
CA GLY A 192 1.98 -10.32 5.18
C GLY A 192 1.62 -9.16 4.26
N LEU A 193 0.73 -9.40 3.31
CA LEU A 193 0.26 -8.40 2.36
C LEU A 193 -0.99 -7.71 2.87
N TYR A 194 -1.05 -6.40 2.72
CA TYR A 194 -2.17 -5.57 3.11
C TYR A 194 -2.67 -4.76 1.93
N CYS A 195 -3.99 -4.66 1.87
CA CYS A 195 -4.75 -3.65 1.16
C CYS A 195 -6.13 -3.55 1.83
#